data_AF-A0A1F5IJ25-F1
#
_entry.id   AF-A0A1F5IJ25-F1
#
_cell.length_a   1.000
_cell.length_b   1.000
_cell.length_c   1.000
_cell.angle_alpha   90.00
_cell.angle_beta   90.00
_cell.angle_gamma   90.00
#
_symmetry.space_group_name_H-M   'P 1'
#
loop_
_entity.id
_entity.type
_entity.pdbx_description
1 polymer ?
#
loop_
_entity_poly.entity_id
_entity_poly.type
_entity_poly.pdbx_seq_one_letter_code
_entity_poly.pdbx_strand_id
1 'polypeptide(L)'
;MTSRELRQKYLDFFANHNKYPHKVIVSSSLVPSDEEQLEGKEKVLFTSAGMQPLIPYLTGVKEPPSKRLVDAQICIRTDDIEEVGDGTHHTFFEMLGNWSIGDYWKKEAIELSFEFLTKKLGIPVEKLAVSVFAGDEDAPQDEESANAWKSLGISEERIAYLGKEENWWPTSRRESDGTLKNAFGPCGPDTEMFYWVGKGKAPEKFDPEDKNWVEIWNDVFMQFNRKPDGTLEDLPAQNVDTGMGFERTLAVLNGKDNDYETDLWELIIEEIKKHTINPDERTVRIIADHLKAATFLIISGVTPSNKLQGYILRRLIRRVAVKLHPIRKKEIPTDALISLVCEAVLETYDGILGVRKDLQREKVVRVVVEEIERFGKSLEKGLKEIEKKEFIDGKIAFDLYQTFGFPLEVTEELVRQKGQKLDREQFREEFRKHQEISRAGSLGKFAGGLAGHSEIEIKYHTTTHLLHQALRDVLGPQVFQKGSNITQERLRFDFSYDKKMTEEEIKKTEEIINERIKEDLKVDRKFMSVPEAKELNAIGLFDEKYDKEVSIYAIGPNFELDKDAKDQRERGGYYSMEFCGGPHVEHTGVIGKIKIVKEEAVSSGVRRIRVELL
;
A
#
# COMPACT_ATOMS: atom_id res chain seq x y z
N MET A 1 12.48 -14.96 -25.87
CA MET A 1 12.03 -13.55 -25.92
C MET A 1 12.25 -12.98 -24.54
N THR A 2 12.95 -11.85 -24.41
CA THR A 2 13.16 -11.22 -23.10
C THR A 2 11.94 -10.41 -22.66
N SER A 3 11.86 -10.11 -21.37
CA SER A 3 10.84 -9.21 -20.81
C SER A 3 10.84 -7.84 -21.50
N ARG A 4 12.03 -7.26 -21.74
CA ARG A 4 12.17 -5.97 -22.44
C ARG A 4 11.64 -6.03 -23.87
N GLU A 5 11.93 -7.11 -24.59
CA GLU A 5 11.43 -7.31 -25.95
C GLU A 5 9.90 -7.46 -26.00
N LEU A 6 9.31 -8.27 -25.11
CA LEU A 6 7.85 -8.47 -25.10
C LEU A 6 7.12 -7.15 -24.80
N ARG A 7 7.57 -6.42 -23.78
CA ARG A 7 6.97 -5.13 -23.40
C ARG A 7 7.07 -4.13 -24.56
N GLN A 8 8.24 -3.99 -25.17
CA GLN A 8 8.43 -3.07 -26.28
C GLN A 8 7.60 -3.47 -27.51
N LYS A 9 7.53 -4.77 -27.83
CA LYS A 9 6.69 -5.28 -28.92
C LYS A 9 5.21 -4.95 -28.71
N TYR A 10 4.71 -5.07 -27.49
CA TYR A 10 3.32 -4.72 -27.16
C TYR A 10 3.07 -3.23 -27.38
N LEU A 11 3.90 -2.37 -26.78
CA LEU A 11 3.77 -0.92 -26.90
C LEU A 11 3.89 -0.47 -28.37
N ASP A 12 4.88 -0.97 -29.10
CA ASP A 12 5.10 -0.61 -30.51
C ASP A 12 3.98 -1.10 -31.42
N PHE A 13 3.41 -2.27 -31.14
CA PHE A 13 2.30 -2.81 -31.93
C PHE A 13 1.10 -1.88 -31.89
N PHE A 14 0.65 -1.50 -30.70
CA PHE A 14 -0.51 -0.62 -30.53
C PHE A 14 -0.20 0.83 -30.94
N ALA A 15 0.98 1.34 -30.59
CA ALA A 15 1.38 2.70 -30.96
C ALA A 15 1.42 2.92 -32.47
N ASN A 16 1.90 1.91 -33.21
CA ASN A 16 2.10 1.98 -34.66
C ASN A 16 1.04 1.19 -35.44
N HIS A 17 -0.08 0.82 -34.82
CA HIS A 17 -1.12 0.07 -35.52
C HIS A 17 -1.75 0.94 -36.62
N ASN A 18 -1.84 0.40 -37.85
CA ASN A 18 -2.22 1.19 -39.02
C ASN A 18 -3.62 1.79 -38.95
N LYS A 19 -4.57 1.09 -38.31
CA LYS A 19 -5.98 1.49 -38.24
C LYS A 19 -6.34 2.14 -36.90
N TYR A 20 -5.68 1.69 -35.83
CA TYR A 20 -6.00 2.04 -34.45
C TYR A 20 -4.73 2.42 -33.70
N PRO A 21 -4.05 3.53 -34.04
CA PRO A 21 -2.86 3.93 -33.31
C PRO A 21 -3.24 4.37 -31.89
N HIS A 22 -2.60 3.76 -30.89
CA HIS A 22 -2.76 4.12 -29.48
C HIS A 22 -1.69 5.10 -29.03
N LYS A 23 -2.04 5.98 -28.09
CA LYS A 23 -1.06 6.83 -27.42
C LYS A 23 -0.43 6.05 -26.27
N VAL A 24 0.89 5.87 -26.32
CA VAL A 24 1.64 5.31 -25.20
C VAL A 24 1.57 6.28 -24.01
N ILE A 25 1.11 5.80 -22.87
CA ILE A 25 1.13 6.53 -21.60
C ILE A 25 2.14 5.91 -20.64
N VAL A 26 2.50 6.66 -19.61
CA VAL A 26 3.43 6.19 -18.57
C VAL A 26 2.63 5.43 -17.52
N SER A 27 3.20 4.31 -17.07
CA SER A 27 2.72 3.55 -15.92
C SER A 27 2.46 4.47 -14.73
N SER A 28 1.27 4.40 -14.16
CA SER A 28 0.86 5.20 -13.00
C SER A 28 1.46 4.64 -11.71
N SER A 29 1.46 5.46 -10.66
CA SER A 29 1.96 5.09 -9.33
C SER A 29 1.24 3.85 -8.78
N LEU A 30 1.96 3.02 -8.00
CA LEU A 30 1.33 1.95 -7.21
C LEU A 30 0.41 2.48 -6.12
N VAL A 31 0.61 3.73 -5.68
CA VAL A 31 -0.26 4.42 -4.72
C VAL A 31 -1.18 5.35 -5.53
N PRO A 32 -2.48 5.04 -5.62
CA PRO A 32 -3.41 5.87 -6.37
C PRO A 32 -3.61 7.22 -5.70
N SER A 33 -3.66 8.27 -6.51
CA SER A 33 -4.01 9.63 -6.11
C SER A 33 -5.48 9.73 -5.71
N ASP A 34 -5.86 10.80 -5.00
CA ASP A 34 -7.25 11.03 -4.60
C ASP A 34 -8.21 11.15 -5.79
N GLU A 35 -7.73 11.55 -6.96
CA GLU A 35 -8.54 11.68 -8.19
C GLU A 35 -8.82 10.35 -8.89
N GLU A 36 -7.98 9.34 -8.67
CA GLU A 36 -8.13 7.98 -9.22
C GLU A 36 -9.01 7.10 -8.31
N GLN A 37 -9.45 7.64 -7.17
CA GLN A 37 -10.30 6.95 -6.21
C GLN A 37 -11.77 7.20 -6.56
N LEU A 38 -12.57 6.15 -6.57
CA LEU A 38 -14.03 6.29 -6.73
C LEU A 38 -14.64 6.98 -5.51
N GLU A 39 -15.36 8.08 -5.73
CA GLU A 39 -16.12 8.75 -4.67
C GLU A 39 -17.13 7.78 -4.03
N GLY A 40 -17.25 7.86 -2.70
CA GLY A 40 -18.11 6.96 -1.93
C GLY A 40 -17.55 5.55 -1.71
N LYS A 41 -16.34 5.23 -2.21
CA LYS A 41 -15.64 3.96 -1.95
C LYS A 41 -14.67 4.07 -0.79
N GLU A 42 -14.49 2.96 -0.08
CA GLU A 42 -13.29 2.82 0.74
C GLU A 42 -12.07 2.92 -0.17
N LYS A 43 -11.17 3.86 0.14
CA LYS A 43 -10.03 4.15 -0.71
C LYS A 43 -9.19 2.89 -0.88
N VAL A 44 -8.96 2.50 -2.12
CA VAL A 44 -8.06 1.40 -2.45
C VAL A 44 -6.63 1.81 -2.13
N LEU A 45 -5.89 0.93 -1.44
CA LEU A 45 -4.55 1.25 -0.98
C LEU A 45 -3.53 1.27 -2.13
N PHE A 46 -3.74 0.41 -3.13
CA PHE A 46 -2.84 0.23 -4.27
C PHE A 46 -3.59 0.14 -5.59
N THR A 47 -2.85 0.41 -6.67
CA THR A 47 -3.26 0.13 -8.05
C THR A 47 -3.19 -1.39 -8.28
N SER A 48 -4.35 -2.03 -8.50
CA SER A 48 -4.45 -3.50 -8.65
C SER A 48 -4.78 -3.96 -10.08
N ALA A 49 -5.03 -3.01 -10.99
CA ALA A 49 -5.34 -3.27 -12.40
C ALA A 49 -4.96 -2.06 -13.28
N GLY A 50 -4.73 -2.32 -14.57
CA GLY A 50 -4.39 -1.34 -15.59
C GLY A 50 -5.43 -0.22 -15.76
N MET A 51 -6.72 -0.55 -15.70
CA MET A 51 -7.80 0.44 -15.81
C MET A 51 -7.91 1.41 -14.63
N GLN A 52 -7.37 1.08 -13.45
CA GLN A 52 -7.67 1.84 -12.21
C GLN A 52 -7.26 3.32 -12.28
N PRO A 53 -6.08 3.67 -12.80
CA PRO A 53 -5.72 5.07 -13.06
C PRO A 53 -6.61 5.76 -14.11
N LEU A 54 -7.33 4.98 -14.93
CA LEU A 54 -8.14 5.48 -16.05
C LEU A 54 -9.62 5.63 -15.72
N ILE A 55 -10.05 5.26 -14.51
CA ILE A 55 -11.45 5.40 -14.04
C ILE A 55 -12.03 6.80 -14.35
N PRO A 56 -11.32 7.92 -14.10
CA PRO A 56 -11.87 9.25 -14.39
C PRO A 56 -12.20 9.47 -15.87
N TYR A 57 -11.46 8.82 -16.77
CA TYR A 57 -11.73 8.89 -18.21
C TYR A 57 -12.87 7.96 -18.62
N LEU A 58 -12.87 6.73 -18.11
CA LEU A 58 -13.89 5.71 -18.39
C LEU A 58 -15.30 6.17 -17.95
N THR A 59 -15.36 6.93 -16.85
CA THR A 59 -16.60 7.49 -16.30
C THR A 59 -16.99 8.84 -16.90
N GLY A 60 -16.15 9.44 -17.75
CA GLY A 60 -16.40 10.75 -18.35
C GLY A 60 -16.21 11.95 -17.40
N VAL A 61 -15.62 11.73 -16.21
CA VAL A 61 -15.30 12.80 -15.25
C VAL A 61 -14.15 13.68 -15.76
N LYS A 62 -13.21 13.09 -16.50
CA LYS A 62 -12.09 13.78 -17.15
C LYS A 62 -12.00 13.40 -18.62
N GLU A 63 -11.52 14.32 -19.44
CA GLU A 63 -11.18 14.05 -20.84
C GLU A 63 -9.85 13.28 -20.91
N PRO A 64 -9.78 12.15 -21.63
CA PRO A 64 -8.54 11.41 -21.76
C PRO A 64 -7.52 12.12 -22.68
N PRO A 65 -6.21 11.88 -22.48
CA PRO A 65 -5.17 12.46 -23.32
C PRO A 65 -5.17 11.93 -24.78
N SER A 66 -5.95 10.89 -25.04
CA SER A 66 -6.29 10.29 -26.35
C SER A 66 -7.43 9.30 -26.11
N LYS A 67 -8.31 9.07 -27.09
CA LYS A 67 -9.35 8.03 -27.01
C LYS A 67 -8.77 6.61 -26.98
N ARG A 68 -7.52 6.44 -27.41
CA ARG A 68 -6.81 5.16 -27.50
C ARG A 68 -5.53 5.27 -26.70
N LEU A 69 -5.36 4.42 -25.69
CA LEU A 69 -4.24 4.45 -24.76
C LEU A 69 -3.58 3.08 -24.68
N VAL A 70 -2.27 3.01 -24.46
CA VAL A 70 -1.55 1.76 -24.22
C VAL A 70 -0.43 1.96 -23.21
N ASP A 71 -0.24 1.02 -22.29
CA ASP A 71 0.90 1.04 -21.37
C ASP A 71 1.33 -0.35 -20.85
N ALA A 72 2.26 -0.32 -19.91
CA ALA A 72 2.58 -1.42 -19.02
C ALA A 72 2.38 -0.95 -17.57
N GLN A 73 1.19 -1.19 -17.00
CA GLN A 73 0.84 -0.73 -15.65
C GLN A 73 1.42 -1.68 -14.59
N ILE A 74 2.20 -1.13 -13.65
CA ILE A 74 2.64 -1.86 -12.46
C ILE A 74 1.48 -2.02 -11.48
N CYS A 75 1.30 -3.22 -10.92
CA CYS A 75 0.19 -3.54 -10.05
C CYS A 75 0.66 -4.19 -8.74
N ILE A 76 -0.11 -3.99 -7.67
CA ILE A 76 0.01 -4.73 -6.42
C ILE A 76 -1.33 -5.40 -6.11
N ARG A 77 -1.30 -6.71 -5.85
CA ARG A 77 -2.44 -7.48 -5.31
C ARG A 77 -2.00 -8.22 -4.05
N THR A 78 -2.83 -8.17 -3.02
CA THR A 78 -2.59 -8.85 -1.74
C THR A 78 -3.68 -9.85 -1.39
N ASP A 79 -4.71 -9.96 -2.23
CA ASP A 79 -5.82 -10.90 -2.03
C ASP A 79 -5.29 -12.35 -2.15
N ASP A 80 -4.43 -12.60 -3.13
CA ASP A 80 -3.82 -13.92 -3.41
C ASP A 80 -2.41 -14.08 -2.81
N ILE A 81 -2.13 -13.41 -1.69
CA ILE A 81 -0.78 -13.38 -1.10
C ILE A 81 -0.34 -14.74 -0.51
N GLU A 82 -1.28 -15.65 -0.24
CA GLU A 82 -0.97 -16.98 0.30
C GLU A 82 -0.60 -17.99 -0.80
N GLU A 83 -1.06 -17.74 -2.02
CA GLU A 83 -0.82 -18.49 -3.25
C GLU A 83 0.59 -18.21 -3.78
N VAL A 84 1.13 -17.00 -3.52
CA VAL A 84 2.50 -16.60 -3.91
C VAL A 84 3.52 -17.71 -3.62
N GLY A 85 4.27 -18.07 -4.66
CA GLY A 85 5.26 -19.16 -4.67
C GLY A 85 4.79 -20.44 -5.37
N ASP A 86 3.51 -20.54 -5.77
CA ASP A 86 2.95 -21.67 -6.53
C ASP A 86 3.36 -21.71 -8.02
N GLY A 87 3.97 -20.64 -8.53
CA GLY A 87 4.54 -20.57 -9.87
C GLY A 87 3.92 -19.50 -10.76
N THR A 88 2.71 -19.03 -10.45
CA THR A 88 1.95 -18.09 -11.32
C THR A 88 1.33 -16.91 -10.56
N HIS A 89 1.34 -16.93 -9.22
CA HIS A 89 0.89 -15.80 -8.40
C HIS A 89 2.05 -14.91 -7.94
N HIS A 90 1.80 -13.60 -8.00
CA HIS A 90 2.75 -12.55 -7.62
C HIS A 90 2.04 -11.48 -6.81
N THR A 91 2.75 -10.90 -5.83
CA THR A 91 2.28 -9.70 -5.12
C THR A 91 2.41 -8.48 -6.02
N PHE A 92 3.51 -8.41 -6.79
CA PHE A 92 3.79 -7.36 -7.77
C PHE A 92 3.90 -7.97 -9.16
N PHE A 93 3.18 -7.39 -10.11
CA PHE A 93 3.21 -7.83 -11.50
C PHE A 93 2.95 -6.65 -12.44
N GLU A 94 3.21 -6.87 -13.73
CA GLU A 94 2.89 -5.90 -14.78
C GLU A 94 1.65 -6.36 -15.54
N MET A 95 0.75 -5.42 -15.80
CA MET A 95 -0.41 -5.62 -16.65
C MET A 95 -0.22 -4.78 -17.91
N LEU A 96 0.00 -5.45 -19.05
CA LEU A 96 0.03 -4.75 -20.33
C LEU A 96 -1.42 -4.46 -20.73
N GLY A 97 -1.76 -3.20 -20.91
CA GLY A 97 -3.13 -2.80 -21.20
C GLY A 97 -3.24 -1.89 -22.40
N ASN A 98 -4.33 -2.02 -23.12
CA ASN A 98 -4.75 -1.10 -24.17
C ASN A 98 -6.22 -0.72 -23.97
N TRP A 99 -6.53 0.56 -24.13
CA TRP A 99 -7.86 1.09 -23.85
C TRP A 99 -8.46 1.77 -25.07
N SER A 100 -9.76 1.55 -25.26
CA SER A 100 -10.62 2.31 -26.17
C SER A 100 -11.64 3.06 -25.34
N ILE A 101 -11.65 4.38 -25.41
CA ILE A 101 -12.58 5.23 -24.66
C ILE A 101 -13.55 5.87 -25.65
N GLY A 102 -14.73 5.27 -25.79
CA GLY A 102 -15.76 5.71 -26.74
C GLY A 102 -15.30 5.75 -28.20
N ASP A 103 -14.60 4.70 -28.65
CA ASP A 103 -14.07 4.57 -30.02
C ASP A 103 -14.34 3.18 -30.62
N TYR A 104 -13.34 2.29 -30.74
CA TYR A 104 -13.56 0.92 -31.22
C TYR A 104 -14.15 0.01 -30.12
N TRP A 105 -14.83 -1.06 -30.52
CA TRP A 105 -15.58 -1.94 -29.61
C TRP A 105 -15.13 -3.40 -29.68
N LYS A 106 -16.00 -4.35 -29.30
CA LYS A 106 -15.73 -5.78 -29.12
C LYS A 106 -14.99 -6.41 -30.29
N LYS A 107 -15.57 -6.32 -31.49
CA LYS A 107 -15.03 -6.97 -32.68
C LYS A 107 -13.62 -6.49 -32.97
N GLU A 108 -13.40 -5.18 -32.99
CA GLU A 108 -12.11 -4.57 -33.27
C GLU A 108 -11.07 -4.86 -32.17
N ALA A 109 -11.49 -4.88 -30.91
CA ALA A 109 -10.63 -5.24 -29.78
C ALA A 109 -10.13 -6.68 -29.92
N ILE A 110 -11.05 -7.62 -30.17
CA ILE A 110 -10.73 -9.04 -30.38
C ILE A 110 -9.82 -9.23 -31.60
N GLU A 111 -10.06 -8.51 -32.71
CA GLU A 111 -9.19 -8.53 -33.90
C GLU A 111 -7.76 -8.07 -33.57
N LEU A 112 -7.61 -6.98 -32.81
CA LEU A 112 -6.32 -6.46 -32.36
C LEU A 112 -5.59 -7.45 -31.45
N SER A 113 -6.30 -8.01 -30.48
CA SER A 113 -5.74 -8.96 -29.53
C SER A 113 -5.30 -10.25 -30.24
N PHE A 114 -6.13 -10.79 -31.14
CA PHE A 114 -5.78 -11.95 -31.96
C PHE A 114 -4.61 -11.68 -32.90
N GLU A 115 -4.55 -10.50 -33.54
CA GLU A 115 -3.42 -10.12 -34.39
C GLU A 115 -2.12 -10.09 -33.58
N PHE A 116 -2.14 -9.49 -32.39
CA PHE A 116 -0.95 -9.44 -31.55
C PHE A 116 -0.47 -10.84 -31.17
N LEU A 117 -1.36 -11.68 -30.64
CA LEU A 117 -1.03 -13.05 -30.22
C LEU A 117 -0.50 -13.88 -31.39
N THR A 118 -1.20 -13.88 -32.53
CA THR A 118 -0.89 -14.82 -33.63
C THR A 118 0.15 -14.28 -34.61
N LYS A 119 0.10 -13.00 -34.97
CA LYS A 119 0.99 -12.41 -35.99
C LYS A 119 2.24 -11.80 -35.39
N LYS A 120 2.15 -11.15 -34.23
CA LYS A 120 3.31 -10.48 -33.60
C LYS A 120 4.09 -11.39 -32.67
N LEU A 121 3.38 -12.20 -31.88
CA LEU A 121 4.01 -13.18 -30.99
C LEU A 121 4.18 -14.57 -31.62
N GLY A 122 3.48 -14.85 -32.73
CA GLY A 122 3.61 -16.12 -33.45
C GLY A 122 2.95 -17.29 -32.73
N ILE A 123 1.99 -17.03 -31.84
CA ILE A 123 1.26 -18.08 -31.13
C ILE A 123 0.39 -18.84 -32.14
N PRO A 124 0.52 -20.18 -32.24
CA PRO A 124 -0.35 -20.97 -33.09
C PRO A 124 -1.80 -20.93 -32.61
N VAL A 125 -2.74 -20.78 -33.54
CA VAL A 125 -4.19 -20.71 -33.24
C VAL A 125 -4.66 -21.96 -32.53
N GLU A 126 -4.11 -23.12 -32.87
CA GLU A 126 -4.40 -24.40 -32.22
C GLU A 126 -3.90 -24.49 -30.78
N LYS A 127 -3.22 -23.48 -30.24
CA LYS A 127 -2.90 -23.37 -28.81
C LYS A 127 -3.78 -22.40 -28.04
N LEU A 128 -4.69 -21.71 -28.72
CA LEU A 128 -5.59 -20.74 -28.11
C LEU A 128 -6.97 -21.35 -27.85
N ALA A 129 -7.57 -20.92 -26.74
CA ALA A 129 -8.98 -21.06 -26.41
C ALA A 129 -9.45 -19.74 -25.78
N VAL A 130 -10.76 -19.52 -25.73
CA VAL A 130 -11.33 -18.29 -25.17
C VAL A 130 -12.56 -18.59 -24.32
N SER A 131 -12.84 -17.72 -23.36
CA SER A 131 -14.10 -17.66 -22.63
C SER A 131 -14.88 -16.40 -23.00
N VAL A 132 -16.20 -16.43 -22.87
CA VAL A 132 -17.10 -15.30 -23.09
C VAL A 132 -18.27 -15.38 -22.09
N PHE A 133 -18.91 -14.25 -21.82
CA PHE A 133 -20.02 -14.20 -20.87
C PHE A 133 -21.25 -15.01 -21.33
N ALA A 134 -21.74 -15.91 -20.47
CA ALA A 134 -22.90 -16.78 -20.71
C ALA A 134 -24.25 -16.07 -20.66
N GLY A 135 -24.30 -14.82 -20.16
CA GLY A 135 -25.53 -14.10 -19.95
C GLY A 135 -26.17 -14.40 -18.59
N ASP A 136 -26.87 -13.40 -18.07
CA ASP A 136 -27.67 -13.48 -16.84
C ASP A 136 -28.86 -12.50 -16.93
N GLU A 137 -29.41 -12.13 -15.77
CA GLU A 137 -30.49 -11.13 -15.68
C GLU A 137 -30.04 -9.69 -15.97
N ASP A 138 -28.75 -9.41 -15.85
CA ASP A 138 -28.17 -8.07 -16.03
C ASP A 138 -27.72 -7.82 -17.49
N ALA A 139 -27.27 -8.86 -18.21
CA ALA A 139 -26.92 -8.74 -19.62
C ALA A 139 -27.09 -10.05 -20.41
N PRO A 140 -27.37 -9.99 -21.73
CA PRO A 140 -27.47 -11.18 -22.57
C PRO A 140 -26.12 -11.90 -22.73
N GLN A 141 -26.19 -13.15 -23.16
CA GLN A 141 -25.03 -13.94 -23.60
C GLN A 141 -24.21 -13.19 -24.67
N ASP A 142 -22.89 -13.20 -24.54
CA ASP A 142 -21.99 -12.42 -25.40
C ASP A 142 -21.68 -13.10 -26.74
N GLU A 143 -22.73 -13.22 -27.56
CA GLU A 143 -22.64 -13.76 -28.93
C GLU A 143 -21.78 -12.89 -29.84
N GLU A 144 -21.66 -11.58 -29.59
CA GLU A 144 -20.84 -10.69 -30.41
C GLU A 144 -19.36 -11.08 -30.34
N SER A 145 -18.85 -11.26 -29.12
CA SER A 145 -17.47 -11.69 -28.87
C SER A 145 -17.22 -13.11 -29.39
N ALA A 146 -18.14 -14.06 -29.12
CA ALA A 146 -18.02 -15.43 -29.61
C ALA A 146 -17.95 -15.50 -31.14
N ASN A 147 -18.79 -14.74 -31.85
CA ASN A 147 -18.78 -14.70 -33.30
C ASN A 147 -17.53 -14.02 -33.87
N ALA A 148 -17.00 -12.99 -33.20
CA ALA A 148 -15.73 -12.37 -33.58
C ALA A 148 -14.58 -13.39 -33.52
N TRP A 149 -14.45 -14.13 -32.41
CA TRP A 149 -13.44 -15.19 -32.28
C TRP A 149 -13.58 -16.30 -33.30
N LYS A 150 -14.81 -16.79 -33.57
CA LYS A 150 -15.08 -17.79 -34.62
C LYS A 150 -14.62 -17.30 -35.99
N SER A 151 -14.87 -16.04 -36.32
CA SER A 151 -14.48 -15.45 -37.60
C SER A 151 -12.96 -15.37 -37.80
N LEU A 152 -12.19 -15.36 -36.72
CA LEU A 152 -10.73 -15.34 -36.70
C LEU A 152 -10.11 -16.75 -36.70
N GLY A 153 -10.93 -17.80 -36.60
CA GLY A 153 -10.51 -19.19 -36.70
C GLY A 153 -10.39 -19.92 -35.37
N ILE A 154 -10.87 -19.35 -34.26
CA ILE A 154 -11.07 -20.13 -33.03
C ILE A 154 -12.25 -21.09 -33.24
N SER A 155 -12.01 -22.37 -32.95
CA SER A 155 -13.06 -23.41 -33.02
C SER A 155 -14.16 -23.14 -31.99
N GLU A 156 -15.42 -23.43 -32.33
CA GLU A 156 -16.55 -23.33 -31.40
C GLU A 156 -16.34 -24.19 -30.14
N GLU A 157 -15.74 -25.38 -30.27
CA GLU A 157 -15.38 -26.25 -29.13
C GLU A 157 -14.33 -25.64 -28.19
N ARG A 158 -13.72 -24.51 -28.58
CA ARG A 158 -12.74 -23.76 -27.79
C ARG A 158 -13.23 -22.40 -27.33
N ILE A 159 -14.53 -22.16 -27.42
CA ILE A 159 -15.20 -20.99 -26.87
C ILE A 159 -16.09 -21.48 -25.72
N ALA A 160 -15.70 -21.19 -24.50
CA ALA A 160 -16.50 -21.50 -23.31
C ALA A 160 -17.40 -20.30 -22.95
N TYR A 161 -18.66 -20.58 -22.62
CA TYR A 161 -19.56 -19.58 -22.05
C TYR A 161 -19.56 -19.72 -20.52
N LEU A 162 -19.06 -18.73 -19.80
CA LEU A 162 -18.95 -18.77 -18.33
C LEU A 162 -19.81 -17.71 -17.64
N GLY A 163 -20.07 -17.92 -16.35
CA GLY A 163 -20.94 -17.07 -15.56
C GLY A 163 -20.31 -15.72 -15.23
N LYS A 164 -21.01 -14.95 -14.40
CA LYS A 164 -20.59 -13.60 -13.97
C LYS A 164 -19.39 -13.61 -13.02
N GLU A 165 -19.12 -14.73 -12.36
CA GLU A 165 -17.98 -14.85 -11.45
C GLU A 165 -16.65 -14.97 -12.22
N GLU A 166 -16.73 -15.42 -13.47
CA GLU A 166 -15.61 -15.59 -14.38
C GLU A 166 -15.58 -14.49 -15.44
N ASN A 167 -16.65 -14.29 -16.22
CA ASN A 167 -16.65 -13.43 -17.40
C ASN A 167 -17.34 -12.06 -17.26
N TRP A 168 -17.17 -11.41 -16.10
CA TRP A 168 -17.71 -10.07 -15.86
C TRP A 168 -16.82 -9.25 -14.94
N TRP A 169 -16.34 -8.09 -15.40
CA TRP A 169 -15.43 -7.26 -14.61
C TRP A 169 -16.01 -5.89 -14.24
N PRO A 170 -15.73 -5.40 -13.01
CA PRO A 170 -15.29 -6.20 -11.87
C PRO A 170 -16.36 -7.20 -11.43
N THR A 171 -15.91 -8.39 -11.01
CA THR A 171 -16.78 -9.43 -10.48
C THR A 171 -17.33 -9.00 -9.11
N SER A 172 -18.57 -9.40 -8.78
CA SER A 172 -19.03 -9.34 -7.39
C SER A 172 -18.86 -10.68 -6.71
N ARG A 173 -17.64 -10.99 -6.30
CA ARG A 173 -17.42 -12.17 -5.45
C ARG A 173 -18.15 -11.99 -4.12
N ARG A 174 -18.81 -13.06 -3.68
CA ARG A 174 -19.28 -13.19 -2.31
C ARG A 174 -18.09 -13.57 -1.42
N GLU A 175 -17.87 -12.82 -0.36
CA GLU A 175 -16.98 -13.19 0.73
C GLU A 175 -17.42 -14.51 1.36
N SER A 176 -16.50 -15.16 2.08
CA SER A 176 -16.76 -16.41 2.81
C SER A 176 -17.90 -16.31 3.86
N ASP A 177 -18.28 -15.10 4.25
CA ASP A 177 -19.40 -14.80 5.15
C ASP A 177 -20.73 -14.57 4.40
N GLY A 178 -20.74 -14.72 3.07
CA GLY A 178 -21.90 -14.58 2.21
C GLY A 178 -22.21 -13.13 1.78
N THR A 179 -21.40 -12.14 2.20
CA THR A 179 -21.57 -10.74 1.79
C THR A 179 -21.00 -10.51 0.39
N LEU A 180 -21.71 -9.77 -0.46
CA LEU A 180 -21.14 -9.30 -1.73
C LEU A 180 -20.07 -8.26 -1.39
N LYS A 181 -18.83 -8.48 -1.83
CA LYS A 181 -17.88 -7.37 -1.93
C LYS A 181 -18.45 -6.49 -3.03
N ASN A 182 -19.12 -5.39 -2.65
CA ASN A 182 -19.77 -4.49 -3.60
C ASN A 182 -18.70 -3.84 -4.49
N ALA A 183 -18.33 -4.51 -5.57
CA ALA A 183 -17.56 -3.91 -6.64
C ALA A 183 -18.50 -2.95 -7.38
N PHE A 184 -18.29 -1.66 -7.18
CA PHE A 184 -19.00 -0.59 -7.88
C PHE A 184 -17.99 0.25 -8.68
N GLY A 185 -18.49 0.91 -9.73
CA GLY A 185 -17.70 1.57 -10.77
C GLY A 185 -17.97 0.99 -12.17
N PRO A 186 -17.19 1.42 -13.19
CA PRO A 186 -17.26 0.90 -14.55
C PRO A 186 -17.19 -0.64 -14.59
N CYS A 187 -18.10 -1.26 -15.32
CA CYS A 187 -18.20 -2.71 -15.43
C CYS A 187 -18.81 -3.19 -16.75
N GLY A 188 -18.64 -4.48 -17.03
CA GLY A 188 -19.28 -5.14 -18.18
C GLY A 188 -18.80 -6.59 -18.37
N PRO A 189 -19.36 -7.29 -19.37
CA PRO A 189 -18.91 -8.62 -19.74
C PRO A 189 -17.47 -8.55 -20.28
N ASP A 190 -16.75 -9.63 -20.19
CA ASP A 190 -15.42 -9.75 -20.80
C ASP A 190 -15.27 -11.05 -21.59
N THR A 191 -14.14 -11.15 -22.29
CA THR A 191 -13.66 -12.37 -22.92
C THR A 191 -12.21 -12.59 -22.51
N GLU A 192 -11.87 -13.80 -22.10
CA GLU A 192 -10.51 -14.14 -21.67
C GLU A 192 -9.87 -15.08 -22.69
N MET A 193 -8.55 -14.92 -22.89
CA MET A 193 -7.75 -15.72 -23.81
C MET A 193 -6.83 -16.65 -23.01
N PHE A 194 -6.91 -17.94 -23.34
CA PHE A 194 -6.15 -19.01 -22.71
C PHE A 194 -5.14 -19.60 -23.67
N TYR A 195 -3.98 -19.97 -23.12
CA TYR A 195 -2.94 -20.69 -23.84
C TYR A 195 -2.71 -22.08 -23.24
N TRP A 196 -2.60 -23.08 -24.12
CA TRP A 196 -2.28 -24.45 -23.73
C TRP A 196 -0.79 -24.66 -23.43
N VAL A 197 -0.46 -24.83 -22.15
CA VAL A 197 0.90 -25.17 -21.68
C VAL A 197 1.14 -26.68 -21.53
N GLY A 198 0.08 -27.49 -21.59
CA GLY A 198 0.19 -28.94 -21.41
C GLY A 198 1.06 -29.63 -22.47
N LYS A 199 1.56 -30.82 -22.13
CA LYS A 199 2.43 -31.60 -23.03
C LYS A 199 1.66 -32.07 -24.27
N GLY A 200 2.23 -31.81 -25.45
CA GLY A 200 1.69 -32.29 -26.72
C GLY A 200 0.73 -31.31 -27.38
N LYS A 201 -0.23 -31.84 -28.15
CA LYS A 201 -1.26 -31.04 -28.83
C LYS A 201 -2.30 -30.58 -27.81
N ALA A 202 -2.77 -29.34 -27.96
CA ALA A 202 -3.87 -28.84 -27.16
C ALA A 202 -5.15 -29.66 -27.43
N PRO A 203 -5.97 -29.93 -26.40
CA PRO A 203 -7.27 -30.58 -26.56
C PRO A 203 -8.13 -29.91 -27.63
N GLU A 204 -8.98 -30.70 -28.30
CA GLU A 204 -9.93 -30.14 -29.27
C GLU A 204 -10.98 -29.29 -28.58
N LYS A 205 -11.46 -29.75 -27.41
CA LYS A 205 -12.42 -29.05 -26.57
C LYS A 205 -11.72 -28.32 -25.43
N PHE A 206 -12.05 -27.04 -25.25
CA PHE A 206 -11.58 -26.25 -24.11
C PHE A 206 -12.32 -26.68 -22.83
N ASP A 207 -11.55 -26.90 -21.77
CA ASP A 207 -12.05 -27.13 -20.42
C ASP A 207 -11.43 -26.06 -19.50
N PRO A 208 -12.21 -25.06 -19.06
CA PRO A 208 -11.75 -24.00 -18.16
C PRO A 208 -11.19 -24.51 -16.82
N GLU A 209 -11.57 -25.71 -16.39
CA GLU A 209 -11.09 -26.30 -15.13
C GLU A 209 -9.73 -27.01 -15.28
N ASP A 210 -9.28 -27.26 -16.52
CA ASP A 210 -7.97 -27.85 -16.77
C ASP A 210 -6.87 -26.80 -16.61
N LYS A 211 -6.06 -26.96 -15.57
CA LYS A 211 -4.94 -26.08 -15.18
C LYS A 211 -3.84 -25.93 -16.24
N ASN A 212 -3.85 -26.76 -17.29
CA ASN A 212 -2.95 -26.61 -18.42
C ASN A 212 -3.40 -25.52 -19.41
N TRP A 213 -4.61 -24.97 -19.25
CA TRP A 213 -5.04 -23.74 -19.88
C TRP A 213 -4.72 -22.56 -18.97
N VAL A 214 -3.73 -21.77 -19.35
CA VAL A 214 -3.33 -20.58 -18.60
C VAL A 214 -3.91 -19.36 -19.27
N GLU A 215 -4.72 -18.61 -18.52
CA GLU A 215 -5.21 -17.29 -18.90
C GLU A 215 -4.03 -16.32 -19.05
N ILE A 216 -3.88 -15.73 -20.24
CA ILE A 216 -2.78 -14.80 -20.57
C ILE A 216 -3.27 -13.36 -20.80
N TRP A 217 -4.54 -13.16 -21.14
CA TRP A 217 -5.10 -11.86 -21.48
C TRP A 217 -6.61 -11.88 -21.35
N ASN A 218 -7.22 -10.73 -21.04
CA ASN A 218 -8.64 -10.51 -21.15
C ASN A 218 -8.99 -9.16 -21.81
N ASP A 219 -10.15 -9.11 -22.47
CA ASP A 219 -10.77 -7.91 -23.04
C ASP A 219 -12.12 -7.66 -22.35
N VAL A 220 -12.19 -6.63 -21.50
CA VAL A 220 -13.39 -6.18 -20.77
C VAL A 220 -14.13 -5.12 -21.56
N PHE A 221 -15.43 -5.33 -21.74
CA PHE A 221 -16.32 -4.45 -22.50
C PHE A 221 -17.19 -3.63 -21.56
N MET A 222 -16.61 -2.56 -21.02
CA MET A 222 -17.26 -1.68 -20.05
C MET A 222 -18.33 -0.83 -20.72
N GLN A 223 -19.59 -1.09 -20.38
CA GLN A 223 -20.74 -0.32 -20.84
C GLN A 223 -21.67 0.09 -19.70
N PHE A 224 -21.46 -0.46 -18.50
CA PHE A 224 -22.26 -0.18 -17.31
C PHE A 224 -21.40 0.45 -16.22
N ASN A 225 -22.04 1.16 -15.31
CA ASN A 225 -21.49 1.69 -14.08
C ASN A 225 -22.32 1.12 -12.94
N ARG A 226 -21.75 0.17 -12.20
CA ARG A 226 -22.42 -0.44 -11.06
C ARG A 226 -22.42 0.54 -9.89
N LYS A 227 -23.58 0.78 -9.30
CA LYS A 227 -23.77 1.63 -8.12
C LYS A 227 -23.52 0.86 -6.82
N PRO A 228 -23.33 1.56 -5.69
CA PRO A 228 -23.17 0.93 -4.38
C PRO A 228 -24.35 0.04 -3.94
N ASP A 229 -25.56 0.30 -4.45
CA ASP A 229 -26.77 -0.52 -4.21
C ASP A 229 -26.87 -1.74 -5.13
N GLY A 230 -25.90 -1.92 -6.03
CA GLY A 230 -25.83 -3.03 -6.98
C GLY A 230 -26.48 -2.76 -8.33
N THR A 231 -27.21 -1.66 -8.50
CA THR A 231 -27.85 -1.32 -9.78
C THR A 231 -26.84 -0.98 -10.86
N LEU A 232 -27.18 -1.27 -12.12
CA LEU A 232 -26.38 -0.93 -13.28
C LEU A 232 -26.97 0.30 -13.99
N GLU A 233 -26.14 1.31 -14.21
CA GLU A 233 -26.45 2.45 -15.09
C GLU A 233 -25.54 2.41 -16.32
N ASP A 234 -25.98 2.94 -17.46
CA ASP A 234 -25.13 3.03 -18.64
C ASP A 234 -23.96 4.01 -18.41
N LEU A 235 -22.78 3.65 -18.90
CA LEU A 235 -21.66 4.58 -19.01
C LEU A 235 -21.92 5.60 -20.14
N PRO A 236 -21.29 6.79 -20.10
CA PRO A 236 -21.42 7.78 -21.16
C PRO A 236 -21.00 7.29 -22.55
N ALA A 237 -20.14 6.27 -22.58
CA ALA A 237 -19.69 5.60 -23.79
C ALA A 237 -19.35 4.14 -23.50
N GLN A 238 -19.36 3.34 -24.55
CA GLN A 238 -18.79 2.00 -24.57
C GLN A 238 -17.25 2.08 -24.57
N ASN A 239 -16.61 1.44 -23.59
CA ASN A 239 -15.16 1.44 -23.41
C ASN A 239 -14.56 0.04 -23.38
N VAL A 240 -13.43 -0.15 -24.05
CA VAL A 240 -12.65 -1.39 -23.98
C VAL A 240 -11.50 -1.19 -22.99
N ASP A 241 -11.37 -2.12 -22.06
CA ASP A 241 -10.24 -2.28 -21.14
C ASP A 241 -9.63 -3.66 -21.37
N THR A 242 -8.31 -3.75 -21.51
CA THR A 242 -7.64 -5.03 -21.67
C THR A 242 -6.55 -5.21 -20.63
N GLY A 243 -6.33 -6.45 -20.19
CA GLY A 243 -5.34 -6.79 -19.18
C GLY A 243 -4.55 -8.04 -19.53
N MET A 244 -3.39 -7.89 -20.19
CA MET A 244 -2.49 -9.01 -20.43
C MET A 244 -1.57 -9.22 -19.22
N GLY A 245 -1.60 -10.43 -18.65
CA GLY A 245 -0.68 -10.85 -17.60
C GLY A 245 0.73 -10.99 -18.16
N PHE A 246 1.59 -10.01 -17.90
CA PHE A 246 2.91 -9.93 -18.52
C PHE A 246 3.82 -11.10 -18.14
N GLU A 247 3.93 -11.38 -16.83
CA GLU A 247 4.73 -12.50 -16.30
C GLU A 247 4.31 -13.84 -16.89
N ARG A 248 2.99 -14.13 -16.89
CA ARG A 248 2.44 -15.38 -17.45
C ARG A 248 2.70 -15.51 -18.94
N THR A 249 2.42 -14.45 -19.70
CA THR A 249 2.64 -14.44 -21.16
C THR A 249 4.11 -14.66 -21.49
N LEU A 250 5.01 -14.02 -20.75
CA LEU A 250 6.44 -14.18 -20.93
C LEU A 250 6.91 -15.61 -20.65
N ALA A 251 6.42 -16.24 -19.58
CA ALA A 251 6.75 -17.63 -19.25
C ALA A 251 6.27 -18.59 -20.34
N VAL A 252 5.01 -18.44 -20.76
CA VAL A 252 4.37 -19.21 -21.82
C VAL A 252 5.14 -19.14 -23.14
N LEU A 253 5.51 -17.92 -23.58
CA LEU A 253 6.24 -17.72 -24.84
C LEU A 253 7.64 -18.31 -24.83
N ASN A 254 8.24 -18.46 -23.65
CA ASN A 254 9.55 -19.07 -23.48
C ASN A 254 9.48 -20.56 -23.14
N GLY A 255 8.28 -21.16 -23.14
CA GLY A 255 8.08 -22.59 -22.85
C GLY A 255 8.48 -22.97 -21.42
N LYS A 256 8.31 -22.05 -20.47
CA LYS A 256 8.59 -22.26 -19.05
C LYS A 256 7.37 -22.77 -18.32
N ASP A 257 7.58 -23.61 -17.31
CA ASP A 257 6.50 -24.20 -16.51
C ASP A 257 6.01 -23.26 -15.39
N ASN A 258 6.79 -22.23 -15.05
CA ASN A 258 6.42 -21.21 -14.07
C ASN A 258 7.05 -19.84 -14.38
N ASP A 259 6.39 -18.80 -13.90
CA ASP A 259 6.75 -17.40 -14.16
C ASP A 259 8.11 -17.01 -13.59
N TYR A 260 8.56 -17.71 -12.55
CA TYR A 260 9.82 -17.44 -11.85
C TYR A 260 11.07 -17.92 -12.60
N GLU A 261 10.91 -18.57 -13.77
CA GLU A 261 12.01 -19.02 -14.65
C GLU A 261 12.34 -18.03 -15.78
N THR A 262 11.75 -16.84 -15.70
CA THR A 262 11.86 -15.75 -16.65
C THR A 262 13.04 -14.83 -16.31
N ASP A 263 13.51 -14.04 -17.29
CA ASP A 263 14.57 -13.04 -17.11
C ASP A 263 14.22 -11.96 -16.07
N LEU A 264 12.92 -11.82 -15.73
CA LEU A 264 12.46 -10.98 -14.63
C LEU A 264 12.95 -11.42 -13.25
N TRP A 265 13.28 -12.70 -13.10
CA TRP A 265 13.53 -13.35 -11.81
C TRP A 265 14.90 -14.02 -11.69
N GLU A 266 15.53 -14.37 -12.81
CA GLU A 266 16.80 -15.11 -12.85
C GLU A 266 17.85 -14.51 -11.91
N LEU A 267 18.17 -13.22 -12.05
CA LEU A 267 19.16 -12.54 -11.20
C LEU A 267 18.77 -12.51 -9.72
N ILE A 268 17.49 -12.28 -9.42
CA ILE A 268 16.96 -12.18 -8.05
C ILE A 268 17.05 -13.54 -7.35
N ILE A 269 16.61 -14.60 -8.04
CA ILE A 269 16.58 -15.96 -7.53
C ILE A 269 18.01 -16.52 -7.38
N GLU A 270 18.90 -16.23 -8.32
CA GLU A 270 20.30 -16.63 -8.23
C GLU A 270 20.96 -16.08 -6.95
N GLU A 271 20.81 -14.79 -6.67
CA GLU A 271 21.37 -14.16 -5.48
C GLU A 271 20.78 -14.73 -4.18
N ILE A 272 19.47 -15.02 -4.14
CA ILE A 272 18.85 -15.68 -2.98
C ILE A 272 19.45 -17.09 -2.77
N LYS A 273 19.51 -17.92 -3.82
CA LYS A 273 19.99 -19.31 -3.72
C LYS A 273 21.47 -19.37 -3.33
N LYS A 274 22.30 -18.49 -3.88
CA LYS A 274 23.74 -18.40 -3.60
C LYS A 274 24.05 -18.18 -2.11
N HIS A 275 23.15 -17.50 -1.40
CA HIS A 275 23.36 -17.03 -0.03
C HIS A 275 22.47 -17.74 1.01
N THR A 276 21.78 -18.80 0.61
CA THR A 276 20.93 -19.64 1.47
C THR A 276 21.38 -21.11 1.45
N ILE A 277 20.93 -21.89 2.44
CA ILE A 277 21.29 -23.30 2.67
C ILE A 277 20.05 -24.14 2.36
N ASN A 278 20.15 -24.97 1.32
CA ASN A 278 19.11 -25.92 0.89
C ASN A 278 17.68 -25.35 0.90
N PRO A 279 17.41 -24.15 0.34
CA PRO A 279 16.07 -23.59 0.36
C PRO A 279 15.14 -24.39 -0.56
N ASP A 280 13.89 -24.58 -0.16
CA ASP A 280 12.85 -25.08 -1.06
C ASP A 280 12.45 -23.99 -2.09
N GLU A 281 11.99 -24.41 -3.26
CA GLU A 281 11.67 -23.48 -4.35
C GLU A 281 10.60 -22.47 -3.98
N ARG A 282 9.55 -22.91 -3.28
CA ARG A 282 8.44 -22.04 -2.89
C ARG A 282 8.92 -20.93 -1.97
N THR A 283 9.78 -21.23 -1.00
CA THR A 283 10.39 -20.22 -0.12
C THR A 283 11.24 -19.22 -0.90
N VAL A 284 12.06 -19.67 -1.85
CA VAL A 284 12.86 -18.76 -2.70
C VAL A 284 11.96 -17.80 -3.50
N ARG A 285 10.89 -18.34 -4.11
CA ARG A 285 9.92 -17.54 -4.88
C ARG A 285 9.22 -16.48 -4.03
N ILE A 286 8.78 -16.85 -2.82
CA ILE A 286 8.17 -15.89 -1.88
C ILE A 286 9.13 -14.76 -1.51
N ILE A 287 10.40 -15.08 -1.23
CA ILE A 287 11.41 -14.07 -0.90
C ILE A 287 11.64 -13.13 -2.09
N ALA A 288 11.79 -13.68 -3.29
CA ALA A 288 12.00 -12.94 -4.53
C ALA A 288 10.83 -11.99 -4.81
N ASP A 289 9.59 -12.51 -4.82
CA ASP A 289 8.38 -11.74 -5.07
C ASP A 289 8.19 -10.61 -4.06
N HIS A 290 8.28 -10.91 -2.77
CA HIS A 290 8.02 -9.90 -1.74
C HIS A 290 9.12 -8.82 -1.68
N LEU A 291 10.38 -9.15 -1.98
CA LEU A 291 11.44 -8.13 -2.11
C LEU A 291 11.28 -7.29 -3.38
N LYS A 292 10.84 -7.89 -4.50
CA LYS A 292 10.47 -7.15 -5.72
C LYS A 292 9.34 -6.17 -5.42
N ALA A 293 8.24 -6.64 -4.82
CA ALA A 293 7.10 -5.81 -4.42
C ALA A 293 7.51 -4.71 -3.43
N ALA A 294 8.28 -5.03 -2.40
CA ALA A 294 8.77 -4.05 -1.44
C ALA A 294 9.62 -2.95 -2.11
N THR A 295 10.49 -3.32 -3.06
CA THR A 295 11.31 -2.40 -3.84
C THR A 295 10.45 -1.39 -4.59
N PHE A 296 9.46 -1.85 -5.36
CA PHE A 296 8.58 -0.97 -6.12
C PHE A 296 7.67 -0.10 -5.23
N LEU A 297 7.23 -0.60 -4.07
CA LEU A 297 6.50 0.19 -3.10
C LEU A 297 7.36 1.35 -2.54
N ILE A 298 8.64 1.10 -2.24
CA ILE A 298 9.56 2.14 -1.74
C ILE A 298 9.89 3.18 -2.82
N ILE A 299 10.04 2.73 -4.07
CA ILE A 299 10.18 3.60 -5.25
C ILE A 299 8.94 4.49 -5.40
N SER A 300 7.74 3.93 -5.18
CA SER A 300 6.46 4.64 -5.17
C SER A 300 6.22 5.50 -3.93
N GLY A 301 7.24 5.69 -3.07
CA GLY A 301 7.17 6.60 -1.93
C GLY A 301 6.66 5.99 -0.62
N VAL A 302 6.35 4.69 -0.58
CA VAL A 302 5.83 4.03 0.63
C VAL A 302 6.95 3.75 1.64
N THR A 303 6.68 3.98 2.92
CA THR A 303 7.59 3.65 4.03
C THR A 303 6.93 2.72 5.05
N PRO A 304 7.67 1.76 5.67
CA PRO A 304 7.10 0.83 6.64
C PRO A 304 6.41 1.51 7.83
N SER A 305 5.14 1.20 8.07
CA SER A 305 4.32 1.80 9.14
C SER A 305 3.36 0.77 9.76
N ASN A 306 2.57 1.17 10.76
CA ASN A 306 1.53 0.30 11.36
C ASN A 306 0.14 0.46 10.69
N LYS A 307 0.01 1.25 9.62
CA LYS A 307 -1.28 1.57 9.00
C LYS A 307 -1.18 1.62 7.46
N LEU A 308 -2.32 1.37 6.80
CA LEU A 308 -2.53 1.57 5.36
C LEU A 308 -1.41 0.93 4.51
N GLN A 309 -0.91 1.62 3.48
CA GLN A 309 0.14 1.12 2.58
C GLN A 309 1.43 0.75 3.33
N GLY A 310 1.81 1.55 4.34
CA GLY A 310 3.00 1.29 5.14
C GLY A 310 2.93 0.00 5.95
N TYR A 311 1.73 -0.41 6.37
CA TYR A 311 1.51 -1.71 7.02
C TYR A 311 1.76 -2.86 6.05
N ILE A 312 1.30 -2.74 4.80
CA ILE A 312 1.50 -3.78 3.79
C ILE A 312 2.98 -3.91 3.42
N LEU A 313 3.69 -2.80 3.18
CA LEU A 313 5.14 -2.83 2.97
C LEU A 313 5.88 -3.50 4.14
N ARG A 314 5.55 -3.10 5.38
CA ARG A 314 6.09 -3.72 6.59
C ARG A 314 5.82 -5.21 6.65
N ARG A 315 4.60 -5.64 6.31
CA ARG A 315 4.17 -7.05 6.30
C ARG A 315 5.01 -7.87 5.32
N LEU A 316 5.19 -7.40 4.08
CA LEU A 316 6.00 -8.07 3.06
C LEU A 316 7.45 -8.26 3.52
N ILE A 317 8.07 -7.19 4.03
CA ILE A 317 9.46 -7.23 4.52
C ILE A 317 9.61 -8.19 5.72
N ARG A 318 8.65 -8.21 6.65
CA ARG A 318 8.70 -9.12 7.81
C ARG A 318 8.51 -10.58 7.42
N ARG A 319 7.67 -10.87 6.43
CA ARG A 319 7.51 -12.23 5.89
C ARG A 319 8.81 -12.72 5.25
N VAL A 320 9.50 -11.85 4.50
CA VAL A 320 10.86 -12.12 4.00
C VAL A 320 11.82 -12.45 5.13
N ALA A 321 11.85 -11.65 6.20
CA ALA A 321 12.72 -11.89 7.35
C ALA A 321 12.47 -13.26 8.01
N VAL A 322 11.21 -13.66 8.17
CA VAL A 322 10.85 -14.99 8.72
C VAL A 322 11.31 -16.10 7.79
N LYS A 323 11.08 -15.96 6.48
CA LYS A 323 11.48 -16.97 5.48
C LYS A 323 12.99 -17.14 5.37
N LEU A 324 13.75 -16.04 5.45
CA LEU A 324 15.21 -16.08 5.39
C LEU A 324 15.84 -16.63 6.67
N HIS A 325 15.21 -16.43 7.84
CA HIS A 325 15.79 -16.79 9.14
C HIS A 325 16.32 -18.24 9.22
N PRO A 326 15.57 -19.29 8.85
CA PRO A 326 16.05 -20.68 8.96
C PRO A 326 17.06 -21.09 7.88
N ILE A 327 17.05 -20.44 6.71
CA ILE A 327 17.82 -20.88 5.53
C ILE A 327 19.05 -20.00 5.23
N ARG A 328 19.21 -18.84 5.87
CA ARG A 328 20.34 -17.94 5.56
C ARG A 328 21.68 -18.57 5.96
N LYS A 329 22.69 -18.46 5.09
CA LYS A 329 24.09 -18.77 5.46
C LYS A 329 24.56 -17.80 6.55
N LYS A 330 25.04 -18.33 7.68
CA LYS A 330 25.49 -17.51 8.83
C LYS A 330 26.70 -16.62 8.50
N GLU A 331 27.46 -16.97 7.48
CA GLU A 331 28.65 -16.26 7.03
C GLU A 331 28.34 -14.94 6.31
N ILE A 332 27.14 -14.78 5.76
CA ILE A 332 26.74 -13.52 5.12
C ILE A 332 25.86 -12.69 6.05
N PRO A 333 26.23 -11.42 6.30
CA PRO A 333 25.37 -10.47 6.99
C PRO A 333 24.02 -10.32 6.28
N THR A 334 22.95 -10.13 7.07
CA THR A 334 21.58 -10.01 6.53
C THR A 334 21.46 -8.84 5.57
N ASP A 335 22.01 -7.71 5.95
CA ASP A 335 22.06 -6.47 5.19
C ASP A 335 22.77 -6.66 3.85
N ALA A 336 23.89 -7.39 3.82
CA ALA A 336 24.61 -7.71 2.59
C ALA A 336 23.75 -8.54 1.62
N LEU A 337 23.10 -9.61 2.09
CA LEU A 337 22.18 -10.41 1.28
C LEU A 337 21.02 -9.57 0.73
N ILE A 338 20.36 -8.80 1.60
CA ILE A 338 19.21 -7.98 1.22
C ILE A 338 19.62 -6.90 0.21
N SER A 339 20.81 -6.32 0.37
CA SER A 339 21.37 -5.36 -0.59
C SER A 339 21.51 -5.99 -1.98
N LEU A 340 22.14 -7.17 -2.06
CA LEU A 340 22.33 -7.88 -3.33
C LEU A 340 21.01 -8.19 -4.04
N VAL A 341 20.00 -8.65 -3.30
CA VAL A 341 18.69 -8.99 -3.89
C VAL A 341 17.93 -7.74 -4.35
N CYS A 342 17.92 -6.66 -3.54
CA CYS A 342 17.30 -5.40 -3.95
C CYS A 342 18.02 -4.79 -5.17
N GLU A 343 19.34 -4.92 -5.24
CA GLU A 343 20.14 -4.49 -6.38
C GLU A 343 19.83 -5.29 -7.64
N ALA A 344 19.63 -6.61 -7.52
CA ALA A 344 19.19 -7.45 -8.62
C ALA A 344 17.82 -7.02 -9.16
N VAL A 345 16.86 -6.68 -8.28
CA VAL A 345 15.57 -6.11 -8.69
C VAL A 345 15.77 -4.80 -9.46
N LEU A 346 16.58 -3.88 -8.92
CA LEU A 346 16.83 -2.59 -9.57
C LEU A 346 17.55 -2.74 -10.91
N GLU A 347 18.47 -3.70 -11.04
CA GLU A 347 19.19 -4.01 -12.28
C GLU A 347 18.24 -4.50 -13.37
N THR A 348 17.38 -5.47 -13.04
CA THR A 348 16.38 -6.02 -13.99
C THR A 348 15.54 -4.91 -14.63
N TYR A 349 15.18 -3.90 -13.84
CA TYR A 349 14.29 -2.81 -14.24
C TYR A 349 14.98 -1.50 -14.59
N ASP A 350 16.32 -1.40 -14.59
CA ASP A 350 16.98 -0.10 -14.76
C ASP A 350 16.63 0.56 -16.11
N GLY A 351 16.21 1.82 -16.03
CA GLY A 351 15.79 2.64 -17.17
C GLY A 351 14.35 2.43 -17.63
N ILE A 352 13.56 1.57 -16.97
CA ILE A 352 12.14 1.33 -17.30
C ILE A 352 11.25 1.46 -16.05
N LEU A 353 9.95 1.69 -16.23
CA LEU A 353 8.95 1.76 -15.15
C LEU A 353 9.33 2.69 -13.98
N GLY A 354 9.99 3.81 -14.29
CA GLY A 354 10.43 4.79 -13.29
C GLY A 354 11.62 4.34 -12.43
N VAL A 355 12.22 3.19 -12.74
CA VAL A 355 13.42 2.69 -12.05
C VAL A 355 14.67 3.37 -12.60
N ARG A 356 15.43 3.97 -11.70
CA ARG A 356 16.75 4.55 -11.94
C ARG A 356 17.64 4.07 -10.81
N LYS A 357 18.33 2.95 -11.04
CA LYS A 357 19.06 2.19 -10.02
C LYS A 357 19.97 3.10 -9.19
N ASP A 358 20.77 3.94 -9.84
CA ASP A 358 21.73 4.83 -9.16
C ASP A 358 21.07 5.85 -8.22
N LEU A 359 19.83 6.27 -8.52
CA LEU A 359 19.10 7.26 -7.71
C LEU A 359 18.32 6.62 -6.56
N GLN A 360 17.94 5.36 -6.71
CA GLN A 360 16.99 4.69 -5.81
C GLN A 360 17.64 3.64 -4.91
N ARG A 361 18.81 3.09 -5.29
CA ARG A 361 19.50 2.01 -4.59
C ARG A 361 19.68 2.27 -3.11
N GLU A 362 20.25 3.42 -2.75
CA GLU A 362 20.53 3.74 -1.34
C GLU A 362 19.23 3.76 -0.50
N LYS A 363 18.18 4.42 -1.01
CA LYS A 363 16.89 4.53 -0.30
C LYS A 363 16.24 3.16 -0.13
N VAL A 364 16.16 2.36 -1.21
CA VAL A 364 15.52 1.04 -1.18
C VAL A 364 16.23 0.13 -0.19
N VAL A 365 17.55 -0.03 -0.35
CA VAL A 365 18.36 -0.91 0.50
C VAL A 365 18.24 -0.49 1.96
N ARG A 366 18.42 0.80 2.26
CA ARG A 366 18.34 1.31 3.64
C ARG A 366 16.99 0.97 4.29
N VAL A 367 15.87 1.25 3.60
CA VAL A 367 14.53 1.03 4.17
C VAL A 367 14.26 -0.45 4.44
N VAL A 368 14.63 -1.34 3.52
CA VAL A 368 14.40 -2.79 3.70
C VAL A 368 15.29 -3.35 4.81
N VAL A 369 16.58 -3.01 4.80
CA VAL A 369 17.54 -3.46 5.82
C VAL A 369 17.12 -2.99 7.22
N GLU A 370 16.81 -1.70 7.39
CA GLU A 370 16.42 -1.15 8.69
C GLU A 370 15.18 -1.86 9.27
N GLU A 371 14.17 -2.17 8.45
CA GLU A 371 12.97 -2.87 8.94
C GLU A 371 13.26 -4.35 9.26
N ILE A 372 14.10 -5.04 8.48
CA ILE A 372 14.51 -6.42 8.76
C ILE A 372 15.32 -6.50 10.04
N GLU A 373 16.30 -5.61 10.25
CA GLU A 373 17.11 -5.57 11.47
C GLU A 373 16.27 -5.22 12.70
N ARG A 374 15.37 -4.24 12.57
CA ARG A 374 14.43 -3.87 13.62
C ARG A 374 13.56 -5.05 14.01
N PHE A 375 13.01 -5.78 13.04
CA PHE A 375 12.17 -6.94 13.30
C PHE A 375 12.96 -8.15 13.80
N GLY A 376 14.19 -8.36 13.33
CA GLY A 376 15.05 -9.48 13.70
C GLY A 376 15.26 -9.61 15.21
N LYS A 377 15.38 -8.49 15.92
CA LYS A 377 15.49 -8.44 17.39
C LYS A 377 14.25 -9.00 18.10
N SER A 378 13.07 -8.85 17.50
CA SER A 378 11.80 -9.38 18.02
C SER A 378 11.49 -10.78 17.49
N LEU A 379 11.93 -11.10 16.27
CA LEU A 379 11.73 -12.37 15.59
C LEU A 379 12.27 -13.53 16.43
N GLU A 380 13.53 -13.46 16.88
CA GLU A 380 14.13 -14.53 17.69
C GLU A 380 13.36 -14.80 18.98
N LYS A 381 12.84 -13.74 19.62
CA LYS A 381 12.03 -13.86 20.83
C LYS A 381 10.67 -14.48 20.54
N GLY A 382 9.99 -14.00 19.49
CA GLY A 382 8.70 -14.54 19.07
C GLY A 382 8.76 -16.00 18.65
N LEU A 383 9.81 -16.41 17.91
CA LEU A 383 10.02 -17.81 17.54
C LEU A 383 10.23 -18.71 18.76
N LYS A 384 11.01 -18.26 19.76
CA LYS A 384 11.17 -18.99 21.03
C LYS A 384 9.85 -19.11 21.80
N GLU A 385 9.01 -18.07 21.79
CA GLU A 385 7.68 -18.15 22.42
C GLU A 385 6.77 -19.13 21.68
N ILE A 386 6.80 -19.15 20.34
CA ILE A 386 6.09 -20.12 19.50
C ILE A 386 6.54 -21.55 19.81
N GLU A 387 7.85 -21.79 19.94
CA GLU A 387 8.40 -23.11 20.26
C GLU A 387 7.95 -23.65 21.61
N LYS A 388 7.86 -22.79 22.64
CA LYS A 388 7.39 -23.16 23.99
C LYS A 388 5.92 -23.56 24.05
N LYS A 389 5.12 -23.17 23.04
CA LYS A 389 3.69 -23.43 23.01
C LYS A 389 3.40 -24.67 22.18
N GLU A 390 2.70 -25.62 22.79
CA GLU A 390 2.20 -26.80 22.11
C GLU A 390 1.09 -26.43 21.12
N PHE A 391 0.18 -25.53 21.52
CA PHE A 391 -0.91 -25.03 20.70
C PHE A 391 -0.88 -23.50 20.62
N ILE A 392 -1.18 -22.96 19.44
CA ILE A 392 -1.23 -21.51 19.18
C ILE A 392 -2.64 -21.15 18.74
N ASP A 393 -3.39 -20.55 19.65
CA ASP A 393 -4.74 -20.05 19.41
C ASP A 393 -4.72 -18.59 18.92
N GLY A 394 -5.89 -18.05 18.57
CA GLY A 394 -6.03 -16.69 18.07
C GLY A 394 -5.58 -15.63 19.08
N LYS A 395 -5.72 -15.91 20.39
CA LYS A 395 -5.23 -15.02 21.45
C LYS A 395 -3.69 -14.98 21.48
N ILE A 396 -3.02 -16.13 21.42
CA ILE A 396 -1.56 -16.20 21.36
C ILE A 396 -1.05 -15.53 20.09
N ALA A 397 -1.73 -15.72 18.95
CA ALA A 397 -1.39 -15.00 17.72
C ALA A 397 -1.54 -13.47 17.87
N PHE A 398 -2.59 -13.01 18.57
CA PHE A 398 -2.75 -11.60 18.89
C PHE A 398 -1.65 -11.09 19.84
N ASP A 399 -1.26 -11.89 20.84
CA ASP A 399 -0.14 -11.60 21.73
C ASP A 399 1.19 -11.50 20.96
N LEU A 400 1.41 -12.37 19.97
CA LEU A 400 2.56 -12.34 19.06
C LEU A 400 2.56 -11.08 18.19
N TYR A 401 1.40 -10.70 17.67
CA TYR A 401 1.20 -9.48 16.91
C TYR A 401 1.50 -8.22 17.73
N GLN A 402 0.86 -8.05 18.90
CA GLN A 402 1.01 -6.84 19.70
C GLN A 402 2.39 -6.71 20.36
N THR A 403 2.99 -7.83 20.76
CA THR A 403 4.22 -7.83 21.56
C THR A 403 5.48 -7.90 20.70
N PHE A 404 5.47 -8.79 19.70
CA PHE A 404 6.65 -9.07 18.89
C PHE A 404 6.52 -8.54 17.46
N GLY A 405 5.35 -8.03 17.08
CA GLY A 405 5.11 -7.46 15.76
C GLY A 405 4.96 -8.50 14.66
N PHE A 406 4.61 -9.75 14.99
CA PHE A 406 4.37 -10.77 13.99
C PHE A 406 3.07 -10.47 13.26
N PRO A 407 3.07 -10.28 11.94
CA PRO A 407 1.82 -10.24 11.19
C PRO A 407 1.01 -11.53 11.42
N LEU A 408 -0.31 -11.44 11.39
CA LEU A 408 -1.20 -12.58 11.60
C LEU A 408 -0.82 -13.74 10.69
N GLU A 409 -0.59 -13.45 9.42
CA GLU A 409 -0.41 -14.46 8.38
C GLU A 409 0.97 -15.12 8.47
N VAL A 410 1.98 -14.38 8.95
CA VAL A 410 3.27 -14.95 9.34
C VAL A 410 3.09 -15.94 10.49
N THR A 411 2.23 -15.60 11.45
CA THR A 411 1.92 -16.50 12.57
C THR A 411 1.17 -17.72 12.07
N GLU A 412 0.16 -17.56 11.21
CA GLU A 412 -0.57 -18.66 10.59
C GLU A 412 0.32 -19.63 9.83
N GLU A 413 1.29 -19.10 9.09
CA GLU A 413 2.24 -19.93 8.36
C GLU A 413 3.11 -20.77 9.31
N LEU A 414 3.60 -20.19 10.40
CA LEU A 414 4.36 -20.91 11.43
C LEU A 414 3.50 -21.94 12.16
N VAL A 415 2.23 -21.63 12.41
CA VAL A 415 1.24 -22.54 13.01
C VAL A 415 0.94 -23.71 12.07
N ARG A 416 0.81 -23.45 10.76
CA ARG A 416 0.62 -24.48 9.73
C ARG A 416 1.82 -25.42 9.62
N GLN A 417 3.04 -24.91 9.79
CA GLN A 417 4.24 -25.76 9.85
C GLN A 417 4.23 -26.72 11.05
N LYS A 418 3.53 -26.37 12.13
CA LYS A 418 3.26 -27.27 13.27
C LYS A 418 2.06 -28.22 13.04
N GLY A 419 1.47 -28.24 11.84
CA GLY A 419 0.27 -29.03 11.53
C GLY A 419 -1.01 -28.51 12.17
N GLN A 420 -1.03 -27.25 12.62
CA GLN A 420 -2.18 -26.63 13.28
C GLN A 420 -2.87 -25.64 12.35
N LYS A 421 -4.12 -25.30 12.67
CA LYS A 421 -4.88 -24.24 12.01
C LYS A 421 -5.17 -23.15 13.05
N LEU A 422 -4.82 -21.91 12.73
CA LEU A 422 -5.10 -20.78 13.61
C LEU A 422 -6.59 -20.43 13.58
N ASP A 423 -7.13 -20.11 14.75
CA ASP A 423 -8.46 -19.52 14.86
C ASP A 423 -8.40 -18.02 14.53
N ARG A 424 -8.71 -17.70 13.27
CA ARG A 424 -8.78 -16.32 12.76
C ARG A 424 -9.86 -15.49 13.46
N GLU A 425 -10.98 -16.09 13.82
CA GLU A 425 -12.07 -15.36 14.47
C GLU A 425 -11.68 -14.93 15.87
N GLN A 426 -11.08 -15.82 16.64
CA GLN A 426 -10.57 -15.48 17.96
C GLN A 426 -9.50 -14.38 17.89
N PHE A 427 -8.58 -14.43 16.91
CA PHE A 427 -7.64 -13.33 16.69
C PHE A 427 -8.35 -12.00 16.40
N ARG A 428 -9.34 -12.02 15.49
CA ARG A 428 -10.13 -10.83 15.13
C ARG A 428 -10.86 -10.26 16.34
N GLU A 429 -11.40 -11.12 17.19
CA GLU A 429 -12.08 -10.71 18.42
C GLU A 429 -11.12 -10.00 19.38
N GLU A 430 -9.94 -10.57 19.64
CA GLU A 430 -8.91 -9.97 20.49
C GLU A 430 -8.36 -8.67 19.89
N PHE A 431 -8.16 -8.62 18.58
CA PHE A 431 -7.77 -7.42 17.86
C PHE A 431 -8.85 -6.33 17.96
N ARG A 432 -10.14 -6.68 17.82
CA ARG A 432 -11.25 -5.74 17.98
C ARG A 432 -11.34 -5.22 19.40
N LYS A 433 -11.21 -6.08 20.42
CA LYS A 433 -11.12 -5.65 21.84
C LYS A 433 -9.98 -4.66 22.05
N HIS A 434 -8.81 -4.91 21.47
CA HIS A 434 -7.68 -3.98 21.56
C HIS A 434 -7.92 -2.65 20.83
N GLN A 435 -8.57 -2.69 19.66
CA GLN A 435 -9.01 -1.49 18.95
C GLN A 435 -10.07 -0.72 19.74
N GLU A 436 -11.03 -1.40 20.37
CA GLU A 436 -12.06 -0.81 21.21
C GLU A 436 -11.45 -0.18 22.46
N ILE A 437 -10.45 -0.80 23.11
CA ILE A 437 -9.71 -0.20 24.23
C ILE A 437 -8.95 1.05 23.75
N SER A 438 -8.28 0.96 22.59
CA SER A 438 -7.57 2.09 21.98
C SER A 438 -8.51 3.21 21.56
N ARG A 439 -9.73 2.87 21.10
CA ARG A 439 -10.79 3.79 20.66
C ARG A 439 -11.59 4.36 21.83
N ALA A 440 -11.87 3.61 22.89
CA ALA A 440 -12.47 4.10 24.12
C ALA A 440 -11.51 5.09 24.81
N GLY A 441 -10.20 4.82 24.74
CA GLY A 441 -9.17 5.79 25.08
C GLY A 441 -9.15 7.03 24.18
N SER A 442 -9.72 6.99 22.96
CA SER A 442 -9.81 8.12 22.02
C SER A 442 -11.19 8.80 21.95
N LEU A 443 -12.28 8.12 22.32
CA LEU A 443 -13.67 8.60 22.24
C LEU A 443 -14.02 9.59 23.36
N GLY A 444 -13.19 9.69 24.40
CA GLY A 444 -13.22 10.83 25.31
C GLY A 444 -12.43 12.04 24.80
N LYS A 445 -11.73 11.97 23.65
CA LYS A 445 -10.77 13.01 23.25
C LYS A 445 -11.38 14.09 22.35
N PHE A 446 -11.49 15.31 22.86
CA PHE A 446 -11.74 16.55 22.10
C PHE A 446 -10.46 17.02 21.36
N ALA A 447 -10.59 18.05 20.52
CA ALA A 447 -9.49 18.69 19.78
C ALA A 447 -8.29 18.98 20.71
N GLY A 448 -7.08 18.56 20.31
CA GLY A 448 -5.86 18.71 21.13
C GLY A 448 -5.56 17.54 22.09
N GLY A 449 -6.39 16.48 22.14
CA GLY A 449 -6.15 15.29 22.97
C GLY A 449 -6.75 15.35 24.38
N LEU A 450 -7.60 16.34 24.63
CA LEU A 450 -8.35 16.60 25.87
C LEU A 450 -9.42 15.56 26.16
N ALA A 451 -9.44 14.95 27.35
CA ALA A 451 -10.55 14.07 27.76
C ALA A 451 -11.84 14.82 28.16
N GLY A 452 -11.77 16.15 28.34
CA GLY A 452 -12.83 17.03 28.82
C GLY A 452 -12.44 18.51 28.80
N HIS A 453 -13.23 19.36 29.47
CA HIS A 453 -13.02 20.83 29.56
C HIS A 453 -12.86 21.33 31.01
N SER A 454 -12.45 20.47 31.94
CA SER A 454 -12.18 20.93 33.31
C SER A 454 -10.99 21.88 33.38
N GLU A 455 -10.95 22.73 34.40
CA GLU A 455 -9.87 23.71 34.59
C GLU A 455 -8.47 23.06 34.58
N ILE A 456 -8.35 21.87 35.17
CA ILE A 456 -7.10 21.11 35.21
C ILE A 456 -6.69 20.57 33.84
N GLU A 457 -7.65 20.15 33.01
CA GLU A 457 -7.39 19.69 31.65
C GLU A 457 -6.95 20.85 30.74
N ILE A 458 -7.52 22.05 30.94
CA ILE A 458 -7.11 23.28 30.24
C ILE A 458 -5.67 23.67 30.61
N LYS A 459 -5.28 23.53 31.89
CA LYS A 459 -3.89 23.72 32.35
C LYS A 459 -2.95 22.72 31.69
N TYR A 460 -3.30 21.44 31.67
CA TYR A 460 -2.52 20.41 30.99
C TYR A 460 -2.44 20.62 29.46
N HIS A 461 -3.49 21.16 28.86
CA HIS A 461 -3.49 21.47 27.44
C HIS A 461 -2.48 22.57 27.12
N THR A 462 -2.48 23.66 27.88
CA THR A 462 -1.46 24.72 27.71
C THR A 462 -0.06 24.20 28.03
N THR A 463 0.07 23.31 29.03
CA THR A 463 1.34 22.62 29.36
C THR A 463 1.86 21.78 28.19
N THR A 464 0.97 21.23 27.35
CA THR A 464 1.35 20.46 26.16
C THR A 464 2.17 21.30 25.18
N HIS A 465 1.77 22.55 24.96
CA HIS A 465 2.48 23.48 24.07
C HIS A 465 3.84 23.90 24.63
N LEU A 466 3.91 24.17 25.95
CA LEU A 466 5.18 24.48 26.62
C LEU A 466 6.14 23.28 26.57
N LEU A 467 5.62 22.07 26.78
CA LEU A 467 6.37 20.82 26.74
C LEU A 467 6.90 20.53 25.32
N HIS A 468 6.06 20.70 24.30
CA HIS A 468 6.46 20.47 22.92
C HIS A 468 7.61 21.39 22.51
N GLN A 469 7.50 22.68 22.82
CA GLN A 469 8.57 23.63 22.54
C GLN A 469 9.83 23.34 23.37
N ALA A 470 9.71 23.08 24.67
CA ALA A 470 10.86 22.78 25.54
C ALA A 470 11.63 21.54 25.04
N LEU A 471 10.93 20.50 24.58
CA LEU A 471 11.56 19.33 23.99
C LEU A 471 12.33 19.67 22.71
N ARG A 472 11.82 20.59 21.88
CA ARG A 472 12.53 21.05 20.67
C ARG A 472 13.75 21.89 21.01
N ASP A 473 13.69 22.66 22.10
CA ASP A 473 14.82 23.47 22.57
C ASP A 473 15.95 22.59 23.13
N VAL A 474 15.59 21.49 23.81
CA VAL A 474 16.57 20.57 24.42
C VAL A 474 17.10 19.55 23.42
N LEU A 475 16.23 18.95 22.61
CA LEU A 475 16.56 17.78 21.77
C LEU A 475 16.70 18.13 20.28
N GLY A 476 16.23 19.30 19.85
CA GLY A 476 16.34 19.80 18.49
C GLY A 476 15.02 19.87 17.71
N PRO A 477 15.02 20.56 16.55
CA PRO A 477 13.82 20.89 15.77
C PRO A 477 13.17 19.69 15.06
N GLN A 478 13.80 18.52 15.07
CA GLN A 478 13.26 17.27 14.54
C GLN A 478 12.24 16.61 15.47
N VAL A 479 12.06 17.12 16.70
CA VAL A 479 11.04 16.63 17.63
C VAL A 479 9.66 17.15 17.23
N PHE A 480 8.77 16.24 16.88
CA PHE A 480 7.37 16.53 16.54
C PHE A 480 6.43 15.67 17.37
N GLN A 481 5.30 16.25 17.75
CA GLN A 481 4.21 15.51 18.38
C GLN A 481 3.76 14.32 17.51
N LYS A 482 3.65 13.15 18.13
CA LYS A 482 3.09 11.91 17.56
C LYS A 482 1.78 11.50 18.22
N GLY A 483 1.46 12.07 19.39
CA GLY A 483 0.19 11.87 20.07
C GLY A 483 0.13 12.65 21.38
N SER A 484 -1.08 12.98 21.82
CA SER A 484 -1.30 13.55 23.15
C SER A 484 -2.55 12.91 23.79
N ASN A 485 -2.55 12.85 25.11
CA ASN A 485 -3.70 12.49 25.92
C ASN A 485 -3.66 13.24 27.24
N ILE A 486 -4.64 14.10 27.44
CA ILE A 486 -4.82 14.88 28.65
C ILE A 486 -6.03 14.35 29.39
N THR A 487 -5.89 14.11 30.68
CA THR A 487 -7.00 13.78 31.60
C THR A 487 -6.90 14.67 32.83
N GLN A 488 -7.87 14.59 33.74
CA GLN A 488 -7.80 15.31 35.02
C GLN A 488 -6.59 14.94 35.88
N GLU A 489 -6.07 13.73 35.72
CA GLU A 489 -4.96 13.22 36.52
C GLU A 489 -3.60 13.51 35.91
N ARG A 490 -3.48 13.55 34.58
CA ARG A 490 -2.17 13.58 33.90
C ARG A 490 -2.21 14.13 32.48
N LEU A 491 -1.06 14.63 32.04
CA LEU A 491 -0.71 14.83 30.64
C LEU A 491 0.20 13.69 30.17
N ARG A 492 -0.13 13.07 29.04
CA ARG A 492 0.72 12.12 28.31
C ARG A 492 1.03 12.67 26.92
N PHE A 493 2.31 12.86 26.64
CA PHE A 493 2.78 13.43 25.38
C PHE A 493 3.73 12.46 24.66
N ASP A 494 3.40 12.10 23.43
CA ASP A 494 4.17 11.20 22.57
C ASP A 494 4.87 12.04 21.48
N PHE A 495 6.17 11.88 21.28
CA PHE A 495 6.97 12.70 20.36
C PHE A 495 8.02 11.89 19.60
N SER A 496 8.47 12.40 18.44
CA SER A 496 9.52 11.77 17.64
C SER A 496 10.91 11.99 18.21
N TYR A 497 11.52 10.92 18.69
CA TYR A 497 12.92 10.90 19.11
C TYR A 497 13.42 9.45 19.22
N ASP A 498 14.60 9.16 18.67
CA ASP A 498 15.08 7.77 18.53
C ASP A 498 15.81 7.24 19.77
N LYS A 499 16.28 8.13 20.64
CA LYS A 499 17.16 7.78 21.77
C LYS A 499 16.46 7.96 23.10
N LYS A 500 16.93 7.24 24.12
CA LYS A 500 16.54 7.54 25.50
C LYS A 500 17.11 8.90 25.91
N MET A 501 16.25 9.76 26.44
CA MET A 501 16.59 11.05 27.01
C MET A 501 17.39 10.80 28.27
N THR A 502 18.45 11.57 28.42
CA THR A 502 19.24 11.56 29.65
C THR A 502 18.43 12.18 30.79
N GLU A 503 18.82 11.87 32.03
CA GLU A 503 18.19 12.50 33.20
C GLU A 503 18.39 14.02 33.17
N GLU A 504 19.51 14.49 32.63
CA GLU A 504 19.80 15.91 32.43
C GLU A 504 18.87 16.56 31.39
N GLU A 505 18.61 15.90 30.26
CA GLU A 505 17.66 16.39 29.25
C GLU A 505 16.23 16.47 29.79
N ILE A 506 15.81 15.47 30.58
CA ILE A 506 14.50 15.47 31.24
C ILE A 506 14.41 16.62 32.23
N LYS A 507 15.42 16.77 33.10
CA LYS A 507 15.47 17.84 34.10
C LYS A 507 15.45 19.22 33.45
N LYS A 508 16.26 19.43 32.41
CA LYS A 508 16.31 20.68 31.66
C LYS A 508 14.98 21.01 31.01
N THR A 509 14.30 20.01 30.43
CA THR A 509 12.96 20.18 29.86
C THR A 509 11.95 20.64 30.92
N GLU A 510 11.96 20.01 32.11
CA GLU A 510 11.10 20.39 33.23
C GLU A 510 11.40 21.81 33.76
N GLU A 511 12.68 22.16 33.88
CA GLU A 511 13.13 23.49 34.33
C GLU A 511 12.65 24.60 33.39
N ILE A 512 12.82 24.40 32.08
CA ILE A 512 12.37 25.37 31.07
C ILE A 512 10.86 25.60 31.17
N ILE A 513 10.05 24.54 31.26
CA ILE A 513 8.59 24.68 31.33
C ILE A 513 8.19 25.47 32.58
N ASN A 514 8.76 25.12 33.74
CA ASN A 514 8.46 25.81 35.00
C ASN A 514 8.96 27.27 35.00
N GLU A 515 10.04 27.59 34.31
CA GLU A 515 10.50 28.97 34.10
C GLU A 515 9.48 29.76 33.28
N ARG A 516 8.99 29.22 32.16
CA ARG A 516 7.96 29.87 31.32
C ARG A 516 6.61 30.01 32.02
N ILE A 517 6.30 29.11 32.95
CA ILE A 517 5.12 29.25 33.82
C ILE A 517 5.32 30.41 34.82
N LYS A 518 6.51 30.51 35.42
CA LYS A 518 6.84 31.58 36.37
C LYS A 518 6.87 32.97 35.72
N GLU A 519 7.22 33.05 34.44
CA GLU A 519 7.17 34.29 33.65
C GLU A 519 5.74 34.78 33.37
N ASP A 520 4.73 33.96 33.63
CA ASP A 520 3.30 34.30 33.47
C ASP A 520 2.94 34.83 32.07
N LEU A 521 3.50 34.17 31.05
CA LEU A 521 3.34 34.51 29.65
C LEU A 521 1.88 34.47 29.24
N LYS A 522 1.44 35.49 28.50
CA LYS A 522 0.11 35.56 27.91
C LYS A 522 -0.07 34.48 26.84
N VAL A 523 -1.26 33.91 26.78
CA VAL A 523 -1.66 32.93 25.77
C VAL A 523 -2.74 33.56 24.89
N ASP A 524 -2.40 33.80 23.62
CA ASP A 524 -3.28 34.44 22.65
C ASP A 524 -3.70 33.48 21.54
N ARG A 525 -4.95 33.62 21.08
CA ARG A 525 -5.51 32.88 19.94
C ARG A 525 -5.72 33.81 18.76
N LYS A 526 -5.27 33.39 17.57
CA LYS A 526 -5.54 34.08 16.30
C LYS A 526 -6.06 33.12 15.24
N PHE A 527 -6.92 33.65 14.38
CA PHE A 527 -7.27 33.04 13.11
C PHE A 527 -6.43 33.69 12.02
N MET A 528 -5.86 32.88 11.15
CA MET A 528 -5.03 33.34 10.02
C MET A 528 -5.06 32.30 8.91
N SER A 529 -4.62 32.67 7.71
CA SER A 529 -4.53 31.73 6.60
C SER A 529 -3.35 30.75 6.75
N VAL A 530 -3.41 29.61 6.06
CA VAL A 530 -2.30 28.62 6.04
C VAL A 530 -0.98 29.24 5.53
N PRO A 531 -0.95 30.07 4.47
CA PRO A 531 0.26 30.77 4.06
C PRO A 531 0.85 31.67 5.17
N GLU A 532 0.03 32.47 5.84
CA GLU A 532 0.48 33.33 6.95
C GLU A 532 1.02 32.49 8.12
N ALA A 533 0.36 31.39 8.49
CA ALA A 533 0.84 30.48 9.53
C ALA A 533 2.19 29.83 9.19
N LYS A 534 2.42 29.53 7.89
CA LYS A 534 3.70 29.01 7.39
C LYS A 534 4.79 30.08 7.41
N GLU A 535 4.50 31.32 7.02
CA GLU A 535 5.43 32.44 7.14
C GLU A 535 5.85 32.71 8.59
N LEU A 536 4.92 32.54 9.54
CA LEU A 536 5.18 32.65 10.97
C LEU A 536 5.86 31.40 11.56
N ASN A 537 6.07 30.33 10.80
CA ASN A 537 6.68 29.07 11.24
C ASN A 537 5.96 28.41 12.45
N ALA A 538 4.62 28.47 12.42
CA ALA A 538 3.77 27.80 13.41
C ALA A 538 3.91 26.27 13.30
N ILE A 539 3.89 25.56 14.44
CA ILE A 539 3.99 24.10 14.45
C ILE A 539 2.62 23.49 14.15
N GLY A 540 2.51 22.68 13.09
CA GLY A 540 1.28 22.01 12.71
C GLY A 540 1.46 21.10 11.49
N LEU A 541 0.54 20.15 11.31
CA LEU A 541 0.43 19.36 10.07
C LEU A 541 -0.39 20.16 9.07
N PHE A 542 0.25 20.89 8.16
CA PHE A 542 -0.41 21.70 7.13
C PHE A 542 -0.68 20.87 5.86
N ASP A 543 -1.61 19.91 5.93
CA ASP A 543 -2.12 19.18 4.77
C ASP A 543 -3.05 20.06 3.90
N GLU A 544 -3.23 19.71 2.63
CA GLU A 544 -4.06 20.47 1.65
C GLU A 544 -5.58 20.44 1.92
N LYS A 545 -6.03 19.94 3.07
CA LYS A 545 -7.44 19.74 3.44
C LYS A 545 -8.02 20.76 4.41
N TYR A 546 -7.30 21.83 4.77
CA TYR A 546 -7.85 22.86 5.66
C TYR A 546 -8.68 23.90 4.91
N ASP A 547 -9.75 24.37 5.56
CA ASP A 547 -10.46 25.59 5.19
C ASP A 547 -9.48 26.78 5.08
N LYS A 548 -9.90 27.85 4.38
CA LYS A 548 -9.05 29.01 4.07
C LYS A 548 -8.42 29.71 5.30
N GLU A 549 -8.90 29.45 6.52
CA GLU A 549 -8.40 30.00 7.79
C GLU A 549 -8.20 28.90 8.87
N VAL A 550 -7.12 29.02 9.64
CA VAL A 550 -6.70 28.10 10.72
C VAL A 550 -6.58 28.82 12.08
N SER A 551 -6.83 28.10 13.18
CA SER A 551 -6.69 28.61 14.56
C SER A 551 -5.29 28.31 15.10
N ILE A 552 -4.55 29.37 15.43
CA ILE A 552 -3.20 29.32 16.02
C ILE A 552 -3.24 29.86 17.45
N TYR A 553 -2.65 29.12 18.39
CA TYR A 553 -2.38 29.60 19.73
C TYR A 553 -0.90 29.95 19.88
N ALA A 554 -0.61 31.11 20.46
CA ALA A 554 0.74 31.58 20.75
C ALA A 554 0.90 31.87 22.26
N ILE A 555 2.07 31.55 22.82
CA ILE A 555 2.42 31.76 24.23
C ILE A 555 3.63 32.68 24.31
N GLY A 556 3.45 33.90 24.84
CA GLY A 556 4.50 34.92 24.96
C GLY A 556 4.03 36.36 24.68
N PRO A 557 4.96 37.34 24.67
CA PRO A 557 4.63 38.76 24.70
C PRO A 557 3.99 39.39 23.45
N ASN A 558 4.31 39.04 22.19
CA ASN A 558 3.82 39.76 20.99
C ASN A 558 3.88 38.99 19.66
N PHE A 559 2.98 39.32 18.70
CA PHE A 559 2.81 38.70 17.35
C PHE A 559 3.60 39.46 16.27
N GLU A 560 4.81 39.92 16.58
CA GLU A 560 5.63 40.66 15.63
C GLU A 560 6.83 39.84 15.19
N LEU A 561 6.86 39.40 13.93
CA LEU A 561 7.95 38.60 13.39
C LEU A 561 9.27 39.39 13.39
N ASP A 562 10.29 38.90 14.10
CA ASP A 562 11.64 39.45 14.02
C ASP A 562 12.25 39.02 12.68
N LYS A 563 12.46 40.01 11.80
CA LYS A 563 12.96 39.81 10.44
C LYS A 563 14.46 39.52 10.40
N ASP A 564 15.17 39.78 11.49
CA ASP A 564 16.64 39.65 11.59
C ASP A 564 17.08 38.44 12.44
N ALA A 565 16.11 37.63 12.91
CA ALA A 565 16.35 36.41 13.68
C ALA A 565 17.22 35.40 12.92
N LYS A 566 18.31 34.94 13.54
CA LYS A 566 19.29 34.03 12.93
C LYS A 566 18.84 32.57 12.97
N ASP A 567 17.92 32.25 13.87
CA ASP A 567 17.26 30.96 13.97
C ASP A 567 15.76 31.13 13.69
N GLN A 568 15.20 30.31 12.80
CA GLN A 568 13.77 30.34 12.48
C GLN A 568 12.86 29.98 13.69
N ARG A 569 13.46 29.62 14.84
CA ARG A 569 12.81 29.39 16.14
C ARG A 569 12.82 30.62 17.07
N GLU A 570 13.58 31.66 16.76
CA GLU A 570 13.58 32.95 17.48
C GLU A 570 12.37 33.78 16.99
N ARG A 571 11.18 33.28 17.33
CA ARG A 571 9.88 33.71 16.81
C ARG A 571 9.42 35.04 17.39
N GLY A 572 9.91 36.19 16.94
CA GLY A 572 9.15 37.44 17.10
C GLY A 572 8.60 37.77 18.50
N GLY A 573 9.27 37.30 19.56
CA GLY A 573 8.81 37.39 20.94
C GLY A 573 8.02 36.21 21.53
N TYR A 574 7.47 35.24 20.77
CA TYR A 574 6.75 34.08 21.34
C TYR A 574 7.62 32.88 21.66
N TYR A 575 7.28 32.19 22.74
CA TYR A 575 7.90 30.92 23.11
C TYR A 575 7.32 29.75 22.30
N SER A 576 6.01 29.51 22.35
CA SER A 576 5.34 28.46 21.55
C SER A 576 4.27 29.05 20.62
N MET A 577 4.12 28.48 19.43
CA MET A 577 3.09 28.84 18.47
C MET A 577 2.67 27.63 17.65
N GLU A 578 1.45 27.14 17.85
CA GLU A 578 1.00 25.87 17.29
C GLU A 578 -0.45 25.93 16.82
N PHE A 579 -0.76 25.13 15.80
CA PHE A 579 -2.13 24.88 15.37
C PHE A 579 -2.88 24.13 16.48
N CYS A 580 -3.94 24.73 17.01
CA CYS A 580 -4.78 24.09 18.01
C CYS A 580 -6.20 24.65 18.05
N GLY A 581 -7.16 23.75 18.29
CA GLY A 581 -8.60 24.05 18.38
C GLY A 581 -9.21 23.86 19.77
N GLY A 582 -8.45 23.42 20.77
CA GLY A 582 -8.95 23.25 22.14
C GLY A 582 -8.82 24.53 23.00
N PRO A 583 -9.42 24.56 24.21
CA PRO A 583 -9.31 25.65 25.16
C PRO A 583 -7.95 25.70 25.89
N HIS A 584 -7.48 26.90 26.21
CA HIS A 584 -6.22 27.15 26.92
C HIS A 584 -6.43 28.10 28.10
N VAL A 585 -5.47 28.14 29.03
CA VAL A 585 -5.44 29.20 30.05
C VAL A 585 -5.05 30.52 29.39
N GLU A 586 -5.49 31.65 29.93
CA GLU A 586 -5.12 32.98 29.39
C GLU A 586 -3.66 33.36 29.69
N HIS A 587 -3.09 32.80 30.75
CA HIS A 587 -1.75 33.09 31.23
C HIS A 587 -1.07 31.83 31.79
N THR A 588 0.22 31.62 31.50
CA THR A 588 0.93 30.40 31.91
C THR A 588 1.04 30.24 33.42
N GLY A 589 1.03 31.32 34.21
CA GLY A 589 1.10 31.26 35.68
C GLY A 589 -0.08 30.56 36.32
N VAL A 590 -1.23 30.49 35.63
CA VAL A 590 -2.44 29.76 36.06
C VAL A 590 -2.20 28.23 36.13
N ILE A 591 -1.19 27.73 35.41
CA ILE A 591 -0.82 26.30 35.38
C ILE A 591 -0.27 25.84 36.73
N GLY A 592 0.43 26.72 37.46
CA GLY A 592 1.08 26.38 38.74
C GLY A 592 2.49 25.84 38.55
N LYS A 593 2.75 24.60 38.98
CA LYS A 593 4.06 23.95 38.81
C LYS A 593 3.85 22.58 38.21
N ILE A 594 4.78 22.12 37.37
CA ILE A 594 4.70 20.80 36.74
C ILE A 594 5.88 19.92 37.12
N LYS A 595 5.67 18.61 37.02
CA LYS A 595 6.70 17.58 37.17
C LYS A 595 6.60 16.55 36.06
N ILE A 596 7.73 16.22 35.43
CA ILE A 596 7.86 15.07 34.54
C ILE A 596 8.03 13.83 35.41
N VAL A 597 7.01 12.96 35.42
CA VAL A 597 6.98 11.79 36.31
C VAL A 597 7.51 10.52 35.66
N LYS A 598 7.41 10.43 34.33
CA LYS A 598 7.90 9.28 33.59
C LYS A 598 8.26 9.64 32.18
N GLU A 599 9.29 8.97 31.70
CA GLU A 599 9.66 8.94 30.31
C GLU A 599 9.86 7.47 29.90
N GLU A 600 9.27 7.04 28.77
CA GLU A 600 9.44 5.70 28.22
C GLU A 600 9.35 5.63 26.69
N ALA A 601 9.97 4.60 26.09
CA ALA A 601 9.79 4.30 24.68
C ALA A 601 8.39 3.71 24.41
N VAL A 602 7.71 4.17 23.36
CA VAL A 602 6.40 3.64 22.92
C VAL A 602 6.57 2.69 21.74
N SER A 603 7.35 3.10 20.75
CA SER A 603 7.70 2.35 19.56
C SER A 603 9.01 2.89 18.99
N SER A 604 9.58 2.25 17.96
CA SER A 604 10.78 2.79 17.30
C SER A 604 10.55 4.23 16.86
N GLY A 605 11.46 5.13 17.22
CA GLY A 605 11.41 6.56 16.91
C GLY A 605 10.33 7.37 17.64
N VAL A 606 9.62 6.77 18.62
CA VAL A 606 8.56 7.46 19.38
C VAL A 606 8.74 7.25 20.88
N ARG A 607 8.76 8.37 21.59
CA ARG A 607 9.02 8.46 23.04
C ARG A 607 7.82 9.11 23.71
N ARG A 608 7.60 8.79 24.99
CA ARG A 608 6.44 9.28 25.75
C ARG A 608 6.88 9.87 27.06
N ILE A 609 6.42 11.09 27.32
CA ILE A 609 6.55 11.76 28.61
C ILE A 609 5.17 11.81 29.29
N ARG A 610 5.16 11.57 30.60
CA ARG A 610 4.02 11.85 31.48
C ARG A 610 4.35 13.03 32.38
N VAL A 611 3.42 13.96 32.48
CA VAL A 611 3.53 15.18 33.31
C VAL A 611 2.34 15.23 34.27
N GLU A 612 2.62 15.66 35.49
CA GLU A 612 1.63 15.95 36.53
C GLU A 612 1.78 17.42 36.98
N LEU A 613 0.67 18.09 37.26
CA LEU A 613 0.66 19.39 37.96
C LEU A 613 0.87 19.14 39.46
N LEU A 614 1.62 20.02 40.13
CA LEU A 614 1.95 19.97 41.56
C LEU A 614 1.12 20.95 42.39
#